data_AF-X0UL19-F1
#
_entry.id   AF-X0UL19-F1
#
_cell.length_a   1.000
_cell.length_b   1.000
_cell.length_c   1.000
_cell.angle_alpha   90.00
_cell.angle_beta   90.00
_cell.angle_gamma   90.00
#
_symmetry.space_group_name_H-M   'P 1'
#
loop_
_entity.id
_entity.type
_entity.pdbx_description
1 polymer ?
#
loop_
_entity_poly.entity_id
_entity_poly.type
_entity_poly.pdbx_seq_one_letter_code
_entity_poly.pdbx_strand_id
1 'polypeptide(L)' 'MNKEELKKTIVSSYKKLNPVKIILFGSWCRGEEDKYSDVDIIVIYETKKRFLDRLE' A
#
# COMPACT_ATOMS: atom_id res chain seq x y z
N MET A 1 12.69 4.66 -10.83
CA MET A 1 11.60 3.67 -10.83
C MET A 1 10.36 4.34 -11.39
N ASN A 2 9.68 3.73 -12.35
CA ASN A 2 8.41 4.26 -12.86
C ASN A 2 7.21 3.75 -12.05
N LYS A 3 6.03 4.34 -12.27
CA LYS A 3 4.78 4.00 -11.55
C LYS A 3 4.38 2.52 -11.68
N GLU A 4 4.66 1.87 -12.82
CA GLU A 4 4.32 0.45 -13.03
C GLU A 4 5.29 -0.48 -12.31
N GLU A 5 6.59 -0.16 -12.31
CA GLU A 5 7.59 -0.86 -11.50
C GLU A 5 7.29 -0.76 -10.00
N LEU A 6 6.87 0.43 -9.55
CA LEU A 6 6.45 0.64 -8.17
C LEU A 6 5.25 -0.24 -7.81
N LYS A 7 4.20 -0.25 -8.63
CA LYS A 7 3.02 -1.10 -8.42
C LYS A 7 3.40 -2.58 -8.33
N LYS A 8 4.25 -3.07 -9.24
CA LYS A 8 4.72 -4.46 -9.23
C LYS A 8 5.48 -4.78 -7.95
N THR A 9 6.37 -3.88 -7.54
CA THR A 9 7.16 -4.00 -6.29
C THR A 9 6.23 -4.11 -5.08
N ILE A 10 5.29 -3.17 -4.92
CA ILE A 10 4.31 -3.18 -3.83
C ILE A 10 3.50 -4.48 -3.83
N VAL A 11 2.91 -4.86 -4.97
CA VAL A 11 2.11 -6.10 -5.06
C VAL A 11 2.93 -7.31 -4.66
N SER A 12 4.17 -7.44 -5.15
CA SER A 12 5.04 -8.58 -4.81
C SER A 12 5.39 -8.63 -3.31
N SER A 13 5.60 -7.48 -2.66
CA SER A 13 5.93 -7.42 -1.23
C SER A 13 4.78 -7.90 -0.33
N TYR A 14 3.54 -7.55 -0.70
CA TYR A 14 2.36 -7.85 0.11
C TYR A 14 1.63 -9.14 -0.30
N LYS A 15 1.87 -9.68 -1.50
CA LYS A 15 1.16 -10.87 -2.03
C LYS A 15 1.15 -12.05 -1.06
N LYS A 16 2.26 -12.30 -0.36
CA LYS A 16 2.40 -13.39 0.62
C LYS A 16 1.48 -13.27 1.84
N LEU A 17 0.98 -12.07 2.12
CA LEU A 17 0.07 -11.78 3.23
C LEU A 17 -1.41 -11.83 2.80
N ASN A 18 -1.70 -12.18 1.54
CA ASN A 18 -3.04 -12.29 0.96
C ASN A 18 -3.95 -11.07 1.26
N PRO A 19 -3.54 -9.85 0.87
CA PRO A 19 -4.37 -8.66 1.06
C PRO A 19 -5.62 -8.73 0.19
N VAL A 20 -6.73 -8.19 0.70
CA VAL A 20 -7.98 -7.99 -0.05
C VAL A 20 -7.79 -6.89 -1.09
N LYS A 21 -7.08 -5.82 -0.72
CA LYS A 21 -6.84 -4.66 -1.58
C LYS A 21 -5.58 -3.92 -1.17
N ILE A 22 -4.90 -3.36 -2.15
CA ILE A 22 -3.80 -2.41 -1.95
C ILE A 22 -4.18 -1.13 -2.71
N ILE A 23 -4.12 0.01 -2.05
CA ILE A 23 -4.47 1.32 -2.62
C ILE A 23 -3.24 2.21 -2.54
N LEU A 24 -2.77 2.69 -3.69
CA LEU A 24 -1.72 3.71 -3.79
C LEU A 24 -2.38 5.10 -3.72
N PHE A 25 -1.91 5.95 -2.81
CA PHE A 25 -2.36 7.33 -2.69
C PHE A 25 -1.14 8.26 -2.57
N GLY A 26 -1.37 9.54 -2.24
CA GLY A 26 -0.28 10.49 -2.08
C GLY A 26 0.32 10.99 -3.40
N SER A 27 1.57 11.46 -3.32
CA SER A 27 2.30 12.14 -4.42
C SER A 27 2.42 11.28 -5.68
N TRP A 28 2.78 10.01 -5.53
CA TRP A 28 2.87 9.01 -6.62
C TRP A 28 1.54 8.75 -7.35
N CYS A 29 0.41 9.02 -6.70
CA CYS A 29 -0.89 8.95 -7.34
C CYS A 29 -1.15 10.19 -8.20
N ARG A 30 -0.78 11.37 -7.70
CA ARG A 30 -1.01 12.68 -8.32
C ARG A 30 0.04 13.09 -9.37
N GLY A 31 1.18 12.41 -9.44
CA GLY A 31 2.29 12.78 -10.33
C GLY A 31 3.14 13.92 -9.76
N GLU A 32 3.13 14.09 -8.44
CA GLU A 32 3.86 15.12 -7.71
C GLU A 32 5.11 14.55 -7.01
N GLU A 33 5.44 13.29 -7.27
CA GLU A 33 6.59 12.63 -6.65
C GLU A 33 7.93 13.18 -7.16
N ASP A 34 8.89 13.27 -6.25
CA ASP A 34 10.29 13.54 -6.53
C ASP A 34 11.20 12.47 -5.92
N LYS A 35 12.52 12.66 -6.05
CA LYS A 35 13.52 11.70 -5.53
C LYS A 35 13.55 11.58 -4.00
N TYR A 36 12.86 12.47 -3.27
CA TYR A 36 12.74 12.46 -1.82
C TYR A 36 11.35 12.04 -1.35
N SER A 37 10.45 11.74 -2.27
CA SER A 37 9.07 11.40 -1.97
C SER A 37 8.94 9.96 -1.46
N ASP A 38 8.29 9.82 -0.32
CA ASP A 38 7.86 8.53 0.21
C ASP A 38 6.69 7.96 -0.61
N VAL A 39 6.37 6.68 -0.35
CA VAL A 39 5.27 5.97 -1.01
C VAL A 39 4.14 5.72 -0.01
N ASP A 40 3.00 6.37 -0.23
CA ASP A 40 1.81 6.22 0.62
C ASP A 40 0.89 5.09 0.12
N ILE A 41 0.67 4.07 0.96
CA ILE A 41 -0.22 2.95 0.64
C ILE A 41 -1.18 2.59 1.78
N ILE A 42 -2.38 2.16 1.41
CA ILE A 42 -3.33 1.49 2.31
C ILE A 42 -3.40 0.03 1.90
N VAL A 43 -3.21 -0.87 2.86
CA VAL A 43 -3.38 -2.31 2.65
C VAL A 43 -4.55 -2.80 3.48
N ILE A 44 -5.50 -3.47 2.83
CA ILE A 44 -6.72 -3.99 3.45
C ILE A 44 -6.59 -5.50 3.58
N TYR A 45 -6.78 -6.00 4.79
CA TYR A 45 -6.78 -7.42 5.13
C TYR A 45 -8.12 -7.83 5.71
N GLU A 46 -8.52 -9.09 5.47
CA GLU A 46 -9.62 -9.70 6.23
C GLU A 46 -9.17 -9.97 7.66
N THR A 47 -10.07 -9.73 8.61
CA THR A 47 -9.84 -10.04 10.02
C THR A 47 -11.15 -10.32 10.72
N LYS A 48 -11.11 -11.26 11.67
CA LYS A 48 -12.24 -11.57 12.57
C LYS A 48 -12.21 -10.73 13.85
N LYS A 49 -11.12 -9.99 14.10
CA LYS A 49 -10.99 -9.13 15.29
C LYS A 49 -11.86 -7.88 15.14
N ARG A 50 -12.43 -7.39 16.24
CA ARG A 50 -13.16 -6.11 16.24
C ARG A 50 -12.17 -4.96 16.08
N PHE A 51 -12.66 -3.76 15.75
CA PHE A 51 -11.80 -2.59 15.53
C PHE A 51 -10.90 -2.28 16.73
N LEU A 52 -11.46 -2.20 17.93
CA LEU A 52 -10.70 -1.87 19.14
C LEU A 52 -9.67 -2.94 19.50
N ASP A 53 -9.98 -4.22 19.27
CA ASP A 53 -9.06 -5.35 19.50
C ASP A 53 -7.81 -5.34 18.58
N ARG A 54 -7.68 -4.34 17.68
CA ARG A 54 -6.55 -4.17 16.75
C ARG A 54 -5.70 -2.94 17.05
N LEU A 55 -6.07 -2.12 18.04
CA LEU A 55 -5.35 -0.90 18.39
C LEU A 55 -4.35 -1.10 19.55
N GLU A 56 -4.41 -2.25 20.21
CA GLU A 56 -3.42 -2.72 21.19
C GLU A 56 -2.21 -3.34 20.49
#